data_AF-A0A959HCM6-F1
#
_entry.id   AF-A0A959HCM6-F1
#
_cell.length_a   1.000
_cell.length_b   1.000
_cell.length_c   1.000
_cell.angle_alpha   90.00
_cell.angle_beta   90.00
_cell.angle_gamma   90.00
#
_symmetry.space_group_name_H-M   'P 1'
#
loop_
_entity.id
_entity.type
_entity.pdbx_description
1 polymer ?
#
loop_
_entity_poly.entity_id
_entity_poly.type
_entity_poly.pdbx_seq_one_letter_code
_entity_poly.pdbx_strand_id
1 'polypeptide(L)'
;MKNHALFFLLSAILAASCSPAPPVPEKVEEPISFPEKIASATIYEANIRQHTPEGTINAFTEGLPRLKELGVQMLWIMPIQPIGIKNRKGPLGS
;
A
#
# COMPACT_ATOMS: atom_id res chain seq x y z
N MET A 1 44.70 -28.81 -24.99
CA MET A 1 43.54 -29.69 -25.27
C MET A 1 42.64 -29.98 -24.05
N LYS A 2 43.14 -29.94 -22.79
CA LYS A 2 42.30 -30.17 -21.58
C LYS A 2 41.34 -29.01 -21.22
N ASN A 3 41.66 -27.77 -21.60
CA ASN A 3 40.87 -26.59 -21.20
C ASN A 3 39.63 -26.34 -22.06
N HIS A 4 39.60 -26.85 -23.30
CA HIS A 4 38.41 -26.77 -24.15
C HIS A 4 37.35 -27.79 -23.76
N ALA A 5 37.77 -28.99 -23.31
CA ALA A 5 36.84 -29.98 -22.77
C ALA A 5 36.10 -29.46 -21.54
N LEU A 6 36.77 -28.69 -20.67
CA LEU A 6 36.15 -28.08 -19.49
C LEU A 6 35.16 -26.96 -19.86
N PHE A 7 35.47 -26.15 -20.87
CA PHE A 7 34.56 -25.12 -21.39
C PHE A 7 33.32 -25.71 -22.07
N PHE A 8 33.47 -26.81 -22.82
CA PHE A 8 32.35 -27.53 -23.43
C PHE A 8 31.50 -28.26 -22.39
N LEU A 9 32.09 -28.79 -21.31
CA LEU A 9 31.33 -29.40 -20.21
C LEU A 9 30.51 -28.35 -19.45
N LEU A 10 31.07 -27.15 -19.24
CA LEU A 10 30.41 -26.08 -18.51
C LEU A 10 29.24 -25.47 -19.30
N SER A 11 29.34 -25.35 -20.63
CA SER A 11 28.23 -24.89 -21.48
C SER A 11 27.08 -25.91 -21.55
N ALA A 12 27.39 -27.21 -21.54
CA ALA A 12 26.38 -28.26 -21.54
C ALA A 12 25.57 -28.29 -20.23
N ILE A 13 26.18 -27.95 -19.09
CA ILE A 13 25.49 -27.88 -17.79
C ILE A 13 24.54 -26.68 -17.71
N LEU A 14 24.90 -25.53 -18.31
CA LEU A 14 24.00 -24.36 -18.37
C LEU A 14 22.75 -24.61 -19.22
N ALA A 15 22.84 -25.42 -20.28
CA ALA A 15 21.71 -25.72 -21.16
C ALA A 15 20.68 -26.67 -20.54
N ALA A 16 21.08 -27.49 -19.55
CA ALA A 16 20.21 -28.50 -18.93
C ALA A 16 19.30 -27.95 -17.80
N SER A 17 19.47 -26.69 -17.40
CA SER A 17 18.78 -26.14 -16.22
C SER A 17 17.40 -25.51 -16.49
N CYS A 18 16.93 -25.49 -17.74
CA CYS A 18 15.59 -24.99 -18.06
C CYS A 18 14.58 -26.14 -18.14
N SER A 19 13.76 -26.30 -17.08
CA SER A 19 12.49 -27.02 -17.17
C SER A 19 11.34 -26.01 -17.06
N PRO A 20 10.36 -26.03 -17.97
CA PRO A 20 9.20 -25.15 -17.86
C PRO A 20 8.38 -25.52 -16.63
N ALA A 21 8.03 -24.52 -15.82
CA ALA A 21 7.13 -24.72 -14.68
C ALA A 21 5.73 -25.15 -15.17
N PRO A 22 5.02 -26.00 -14.41
CA PRO A 22 3.63 -26.34 -14.74
C PRO A 22 2.75 -25.09 -14.73
N PRO A 23 1.74 -25.00 -15.61
CA PRO A 23 0.80 -23.88 -15.61
C PRO A 23 0.06 -23.85 -14.27
N VAL A 24 0.25 -22.76 -13.52
CA VAL A 24 -0.50 -22.50 -12.30
C VAL A 24 -1.93 -22.17 -12.71
N PRO A 25 -2.96 -22.83 -12.17
CA PRO A 25 -4.34 -22.47 -12.47
C PRO A 25 -4.58 -21.01 -12.09
N GLU A 26 -4.93 -20.21 -13.09
CA GLU A 26 -5.29 -18.81 -12.93
C GLU A 26 -6.54 -18.74 -12.06
N LYS A 27 -6.36 -18.28 -10.82
CA LYS A 27 -7.47 -18.07 -9.90
C LYS A 27 -8.28 -16.91 -10.47
N VAL A 28 -9.45 -17.20 -11.02
CA VAL A 28 -10.41 -16.17 -11.46
C VAL A 28 -10.86 -15.44 -10.20
N GLU A 29 -10.22 -14.31 -9.90
CA GLU A 29 -10.66 -13.43 -8.83
C GLU A 29 -11.98 -12.80 -9.25
N GLU A 30 -13.03 -13.00 -8.43
CA GLU A 30 -14.31 -12.36 -8.72
C GLU A 30 -14.13 -10.83 -8.77
N PRO A 31 -14.78 -10.16 -9.73
CA PRO A 31 -14.66 -8.72 -9.85
C PRO A 31 -15.15 -8.05 -8.57
N ILE A 32 -14.29 -7.24 -7.96
CA ILE A 32 -14.62 -6.48 -6.75
C ILE A 32 -15.79 -5.54 -7.10
N SER A 33 -16.94 -5.78 -6.48
CA SER A 33 -18.14 -4.95 -6.63
C SER A 33 -18.14 -3.85 -5.57
N PHE A 34 -18.23 -2.59 -6.01
CA PHE A 34 -18.44 -1.44 -5.14
C PHE A 34 -19.84 -0.89 -5.33
N PRO A 35 -20.55 -0.49 -4.25
CA PRO A 35 -21.80 0.25 -4.38
C PRO A 35 -21.61 1.53 -5.20
N GLU A 36 -22.52 1.79 -6.14
CA GLU A 36 -22.47 2.96 -7.05
C GLU A 36 -22.33 4.29 -6.29
N LYS A 37 -22.93 4.37 -5.10
CA LYS A 37 -22.85 5.53 -4.19
C LYS A 37 -21.43 5.87 -3.72
N ILE A 38 -20.51 4.90 -3.69
CA ILE A 38 -19.11 5.16 -3.31
C ILE A 38 -18.35 5.88 -4.42
N ALA A 39 -18.68 5.62 -5.68
CA ALA A 39 -17.99 6.21 -6.83
C ALA A 39 -18.13 7.75 -6.89
N SER A 40 -19.19 8.30 -6.30
CA SER A 40 -19.48 9.74 -6.23
C SER A 40 -19.29 10.34 -4.83
N ALA A 41 -18.72 9.58 -3.88
CA ALA A 41 -18.58 10.02 -2.51
C ALA A 41 -17.55 11.14 -2.34
N THR A 42 -17.88 12.16 -1.54
CA THR A 42 -16.93 13.20 -1.13
C THR A 42 -16.02 12.66 -0.02
N ILE A 43 -14.72 12.66 -0.29
CA ILE A 43 -13.68 12.21 0.63
C ILE A 43 -13.05 13.44 1.32
N TYR A 44 -12.89 13.37 2.64
CA TYR A 44 -12.17 14.36 3.42
C TYR A 44 -10.92 13.74 4.03
N GLU A 45 -9.75 14.24 3.66
CA GLU A 45 -8.49 13.82 4.22
C GLU A 45 -8.20 14.56 5.53
N ALA A 46 -7.88 13.81 6.59
CA ALA A 46 -7.69 14.34 7.92
C ALA A 46 -6.38 13.86 8.54
N ASN A 47 -5.57 14.80 9.00
CA ASN A 47 -4.42 14.53 9.87
C ASN A 47 -4.81 14.68 11.35
N ILE A 48 -5.22 13.57 11.95
CA ILE A 48 -5.73 13.52 13.34
C ILE A 48 -4.77 14.19 14.33
N ARG A 49 -3.46 13.99 14.17
CA ARG A 49 -2.42 14.49 15.09
C ARG A 49 -2.37 16.02 15.17
N GLN A 50 -2.80 16.67 14.09
CA GLN A 50 -2.72 18.13 13.93
C GLN A 50 -4.10 18.77 13.81
N HIS A 51 -5.19 17.97 13.84
CA HIS A 51 -6.54 18.47 13.66
C HIS A 51 -7.10 19.13 14.93
N THR A 52 -6.78 18.56 16.09
CA THR A 52 -7.10 19.15 17.40
C THR A 52 -5.83 19.27 18.26
N PRO A 53 -5.81 20.13 19.29
CA PRO A 53 -4.68 20.24 20.21
C PRO A 53 -4.29 18.91 20.88
N GLU A 54 -5.29 18.06 21.19
CA GLU A 54 -5.09 16.75 21.80
C GLU A 54 -4.49 15.74 20.82
N GLY A 55 -4.74 15.91 19.52
CA GLY A 55 -4.24 15.02 18.47
C GLY A 55 -4.79 13.59 18.56
N THR A 56 -5.97 13.40 19.17
CA THR A 56 -6.58 12.08 19.39
C THR A 56 -7.80 11.85 18.50
N ILE A 57 -8.13 10.58 18.24
CA ILE A 57 -9.35 10.22 17.51
C ILE A 57 -10.59 10.71 18.25
N ASN A 58 -10.62 10.60 19.58
CA ASN A 58 -11.76 11.04 20.38
C ASN A 58 -12.03 12.53 20.24
N ALA A 59 -11.00 13.38 20.37
CA ALA A 59 -11.15 14.81 20.16
C ALA A 59 -11.58 15.16 18.73
N PHE A 60 -11.06 14.43 17.73
CA PHE A 60 -11.50 14.56 16.33
C PHE A 60 -12.99 14.24 16.15
N THR A 61 -13.55 13.30 16.93
CA THR A 61 -14.97 12.91 16.78
C THR A 61 -15.97 14.04 17.02
N GLU A 62 -15.60 15.05 17.82
CA GLU A 62 -16.42 16.23 18.08
C GLU A 62 -16.71 17.05 16.81
N GLY A 63 -15.83 16.96 15.80
CA GLY A 63 -16.00 17.61 14.49
C GLY A 63 -16.87 16.86 13.49
N LEU A 64 -17.21 15.59 13.75
CA LEU A 64 -17.96 14.76 12.79
C LEU A 64 -19.34 15.33 12.40
N PRO A 65 -20.14 15.93 13.31
CA PRO A 65 -21.41 16.54 12.93
C PRO A 65 -21.23 17.63 11.86
N ARG A 66 -20.23 18.50 12.02
CA ARG A 66 -19.90 19.54 11.04
C ARG A 66 -19.44 18.95 9.70
N LEU A 67 -18.59 17.90 9.71
CA LEU A 67 -18.15 17.25 8.46
C LEU A 67 -19.32 16.62 7.71
N LYS A 68 -20.26 16.02 8.44
CA LYS A 68 -21.49 15.48 7.87
C LYS A 68 -22.36 16.57 7.23
N GLU A 69 -22.52 17.72 7.90
CA GLU A 69 -23.22 18.88 7.35
C GLU A 69 -22.57 19.42 6.08
N LEU A 70 -21.24 19.34 5.98
CA LEU A 70 -20.48 19.68 4.76
C LEU A 70 -20.62 18.65 3.62
N GLY A 71 -21.36 17.56 3.82
CA GLY A 71 -21.56 16.53 2.79
C GLY A 71 -20.42 15.53 2.66
N VAL A 72 -19.49 15.48 3.63
CA VAL A 72 -18.43 14.48 3.67
C VAL A 72 -19.05 13.10 3.89
N GLN A 73 -18.66 12.15 3.04
CA GLN A 73 -19.19 10.79 3.04
C GLN A 73 -18.13 9.76 3.45
N MET A 74 -16.85 10.08 3.27
CA MET A 74 -15.74 9.23 3.62
C MET A 74 -14.61 10.05 4.24
N LEU A 75 -13.94 9.47 5.24
CA LEU A 75 -12.75 10.04 5.86
C LEU A 75 -11.53 9.27 5.40
N TRP A 76 -10.54 9.98 4.87
CA TRP A 76 -9.20 9.45 4.66
C TRP A 76 -8.31 9.92 5.80
N ILE A 77 -8.03 8.99 6.73
CA ILE A 77 -7.19 9.30 7.88
C ILE A 77 -5.72 9.11 7.50
N MET A 78 -4.92 10.15 7.68
CA MET A 78 -3.47 10.06 7.61
C MET A 78 -2.94 9.03 8.63
N PRO A 79 -1.79 8.38 8.39
CA PRO A 79 -1.29 7.33 9.27
C PRO A 79 -1.35 7.74 10.75
N ILE A 80 -1.83 6.84 11.62
CA ILE A 80 -1.95 7.06 13.07
C ILE A 80 -0.82 6.41 13.88
N GLN A 81 0.06 5.67 13.21
CA GLN A 81 1.21 4.99 13.83
C GLN A 81 2.26 6.01 14.32
N PRO A 82 3.11 5.67 15.31
CA PRO A 82 4.19 6.54 15.77
C PRO A 82 5.11 7.03 14.64
N ILE A 83 5.60 8.26 14.75
CA ILE A 83 6.49 8.86 13.73
C ILE A 83 7.91 8.31 13.92
N GLY A 84 8.53 7.87 12.83
CA GLY A 84 9.93 7.45 12.83
C GLY A 84 10.87 8.58 13.23
N ILE A 85 11.94 8.26 13.98
CA ILE A 85 12.88 9.25 14.51
C ILE A 85 14.06 9.49 13.54
N LYS A 86 14.68 8.40 13.07
CA LYS A 86 15.86 8.48 12.21
C LYS A 86 15.48 9.06 10.83
N ASN A 87 16.24 10.05 10.38
CA ASN A 87 16.04 10.73 9.09
C ASN A 87 14.66 11.40 8.91
N ARG A 88 13.99 11.72 10.02
CA ARG A 88 12.72 12.46 10.01
C ARG A 88 12.91 13.86 9.40
N LYS A 89 12.04 14.30 8.48
CA LYS A 89 12.13 15.66 7.94
C LYS A 89 11.31 16.63 8.78
N GLY A 90 11.99 17.69 9.20
CA GLY A 90 11.38 18.79 9.93
C GLY A 90 10.77 18.39 11.29
N PRO A 91 10.14 19.37 11.97
CA PRO A 91 9.53 19.14 13.28
C PRO A 91 8.25 18.31 13.21
N LEU A 92 7.54 18.31 12.07
CA LEU A 92 6.25 17.63 11.89
C LEU A 92 6.37 16.18 11.40
N GLY A 93 7.55 15.77 10.93
CA GLY A 93 7.83 14.37 10.59
C GLY A 93 7.37 13.88 9.23
N SER A 94 7.41 14.74 8.22
CA SER A 94 7.28 14.37 6.80
C SER A 94 8.60 13.85 6.22
#